data_AF-A0A2E6BHL5-F1
#
_entry.id   AF-A0A2E6BHL5-F1
#
_cell.length_a   1.000
_cell.length_b   1.000
_cell.length_c   1.000
_cell.angle_alpha   90.00
_cell.angle_beta   90.00
_cell.angle_gamma   90.00
#
_symmetry.space_group_name_H-M   'P 1'
#
loop_
_entity.id
_entity.type
_entity.pdbx_description
1 polymer ?
#
loop_
_entity_poly.entity_id
_entity_poly.type
_entity_poly.pdbx_seq_one_letter_code
_entity_poly.pdbx_strand_id
1 'polypeptide(L)' 'MKLTVNGDTIDVTAPCTIQDLLVHLDMATGRVAVEVNREIVPRSSHRETQLRDGDIIEIVHAIGGG' A
#
# COMPACT_ATOMS: atom_id res chain seq x y z
N MET A 1 4.29 0.65 -13.71
CA MET A 1 3.26 1.65 -13.37
C MET A 1 3.81 2.57 -12.32
N LYS A 2 3.46 3.85 -12.37
CA LYS A 2 3.90 4.87 -11.42
C LYS A 2 2.88 4.98 -10.30
N LEU A 3 3.35 4.91 -9.06
CA LEU A 3 2.56 5.10 -7.86
C LEU A 3 3.13 6.25 -7.04
N THR A 4 2.29 6.96 -6.31
CA THR A 4 2.74 7.88 -5.25
C THR A 4 2.56 7.20 -3.92
N VAL A 5 3.62 6.94 -3.18
CA VAL A 5 3.57 6.26 -1.87
C VAL A 5 4.14 7.21 -0.81
N ASN A 6 3.34 7.60 0.18
CA ASN A 6 3.73 8.55 1.23
C ASN A 6 4.36 9.85 0.69
N GLY A 7 3.87 10.33 -0.46
CA GLY A 7 4.38 11.51 -1.16
C GLY A 7 5.51 11.27 -2.16
N ASP A 8 6.16 10.09 -2.16
CA ASP A 8 7.24 9.76 -3.09
C ASP A 8 6.73 8.97 -4.31
N THR A 9 7.16 9.36 -5.51
CA THR A 9 6.82 8.62 -6.73
C THR A 9 7.76 7.44 -6.95
N ILE A 10 7.20 6.24 -7.09
CA ILE A 10 7.95 5.01 -7.38
C ILE A 10 7.41 4.32 -8.63
N ASP A 11 8.26 3.55 -9.31
CA ASP A 11 7.89 2.68 -10.41
C ASP A 11 7.81 1.23 -9.92
N VAL A 12 6.66 0.58 -10.13
CA VAL A 12 6.45 -0.83 -9.80
C VAL A 12 5.95 -1.62 -11.01
N THR A 13 6.27 -2.91 -11.08
CA THR A 13 5.79 -3.79 -12.16
C THR A 13 4.33 -4.17 -11.93
N ALA A 14 3.49 -4.09 -12.96
CA ALA A 14 2.11 -4.57 -12.93
C ALA A 14 2.02 -6.04 -13.44
N PRO A 15 1.05 -6.85 -12.99
CA PRO A 15 0.08 -6.55 -11.93
C PRO A 15 0.74 -6.49 -10.55
N CYS A 16 0.20 -5.66 -9.65
CA CYS A 16 0.69 -5.47 -8.30
C CYS A 16 -0.48 -5.22 -7.37
N THR A 17 -0.56 -6.03 -6.31
CA THR A 17 -1.52 -5.83 -5.22
C THR A 17 -0.92 -4.94 -4.13
N ILE A 18 -1.75 -4.46 -3.20
CA ILE A 18 -1.25 -3.78 -2.00
C ILE A 18 -0.26 -4.67 -1.24
N GLN A 19 -0.53 -5.97 -1.13
CA GLN A 19 0.37 -6.89 -0.45
C GLN A 19 1.74 -6.98 -1.15
N ASP A 20 1.77 -6.99 -2.49
CA ASP A 20 3.02 -7.03 -3.25
C ASP A 20 3.81 -5.74 -3.07
N LEU A 21 3.13 -4.59 -3.07
CA LEU A 21 3.75 -3.29 -2.76
C LEU A 21 4.37 -3.30 -1.35
N LEU A 22 3.64 -3.79 -0.34
CA LEU A 22 4.17 -3.89 1.03
C LEU A 22 5.38 -4.82 1.13
N VAL A 23 5.44 -5.89 0.32
CA VAL A 23 6.63 -6.75 0.24
C VAL A 23 7.79 -6.00 -0.41
N HIS A 24 7.53 -5.29 -1.51
CA HIS A 24 8.54 -4.50 -2.22
C HIS A 24 9.18 -3.41 -1.33
N LEU A 25 8.40 -2.85 -0.40
CA LEU A 25 8.85 -1.83 0.54
C LEU A 25 9.40 -2.41 1.87
N ASP A 26 9.54 -3.73 1.99
CA ASP A 26 9.95 -4.42 3.23
C ASP A 26 9.02 -4.16 4.45
N MET A 27 7.73 -3.89 4.20
CA MET A 27 6.70 -3.56 5.20
C MET A 27 5.66 -4.67 5.42
N ALA A 28 5.77 -5.81 4.73
CA ALA A 28 4.73 -6.87 4.71
C ALA A 28 4.38 -7.46 6.09
N THR A 29 5.33 -7.50 7.02
CA THR A 29 5.15 -8.03 8.38
C THR A 29 4.71 -6.97 9.39
N GLY A 30 4.73 -5.69 9.00
CA GLY A 30 4.36 -4.57 9.85
C GLY A 30 2.87 -4.50 10.16
N ARG A 31 2.53 -3.93 11.31
CA ARG A 31 1.16 -3.42 11.57
C ARG A 31 1.03 -2.09 10.87
N VAL A 32 0.60 -2.11 9.62
CA VAL A 32 0.38 -0.92 8.80
C VAL A 32 -1.10 -0.77 8.48
N ALA A 33 -1.56 0.47 8.46
CA ALA A 33 -2.81 0.84 7.80
C ALA A 33 -2.44 1.40 6.42
N VAL A 34 -3.22 1.00 5.41
CA VAL A 34 -3.03 1.42 4.01
C VAL A 34 -4.28 2.14 3.55
N GLU A 35 -4.09 3.30 2.96
CA GLU A 35 -5.10 4.09 2.27
C GLU A 35 -4.72 4.17 0.79
N VAL A 36 -5.69 3.97 -0.11
CA VAL A 36 -5.51 4.14 -1.56
C VAL A 36 -6.50 5.21 -2.02
N ASN A 37 -6.01 6.29 -2.61
CA ASN A 37 -6.81 7.40 -3.13
C ASN A 37 -7.84 7.95 -2.12
N ARG A 38 -7.44 8.12 -0.85
CA ARG A 38 -8.32 8.57 0.26
C ARG A 38 -9.35 7.54 0.75
N GLU A 39 -9.20 6.28 0.35
CA GLU A 39 -10.01 5.17 0.84
C GLU A 39 -9.16 4.20 1.67
N ILE A 40 -9.53 3.98 2.92
CA ILE A 40 -8.84 3.02 3.79
C ILE A 40 -9.12 1.61 3.29
N VAL A 41 -8.07 0.85 2.97
CA VAL A 41 -8.20 -0.54 2.51
C VAL A 41 -7.97 -1.50 3.69
N PRO A 42 -8.98 -2.31 4.07
CA PRO A 42 -8.84 -3.30 5.14
C PRO A 42 -7.70 -4.28 4.86
N ARG A 43 -6.96 -4.66 5.92
CA ARG A 43 -5.83 -5.60 5.80
C ARG A 43 -6.21 -6.93 5.13
N SER A 44 -7.43 -7.41 5.35
CA SER A 44 -7.95 -8.62 4.70
C SER A 44 -8.00 -8.53 3.18
N SER A 45 -8.15 -7.32 2.63
CA SER A 45 -8.28 -7.07 1.20
C SER A 45 -6.93 -6.80 0.52
N HIS A 46 -5.83 -6.61 1.26
CA HIS A 46 -4.52 -6.22 0.69
C HIS A 46 -4.00 -7.19 -0.38
N ARG A 47 -4.30 -8.49 -0.27
CA ARG A 47 -3.89 -9.52 -1.24
C ARG A 47 -4.73 -9.54 -2.52
N GLU A 48 -5.90 -8.89 -2.51
CA GLU A 48 -6.87 -8.93 -3.60
C GLU A 48 -7.00 -7.58 -4.29
N THR A 49 -6.77 -6.49 -3.57
CA THR A 49 -6.82 -5.13 -4.11
C THR A 49 -5.65 -4.88 -5.06
N GLN A 50 -5.96 -4.84 -6.36
CA GLN A 50 -5.03 -4.47 -7.43
C GLN A 50 -4.82 -2.96 -7.45
N LEU A 51 -3.57 -2.53 -7.47
CA LEU A 51 -3.17 -1.14 -7.66
C LEU A 51 -3.18 -0.79 -9.15
N ARG A 52 -3.44 0.47 -9.46
CA ARG A 52 -3.49 1.02 -10.81
C ARG A 52 -2.44 2.10 -10.99
N ASP A 53 -2.04 2.31 -12.24
CA ASP A 53 -1.14 3.40 -12.60
C ASP A 53 -1.74 4.75 -12.15
N GLY A 54 -0.92 5.55 -11.46
CA GLY A 54 -1.32 6.84 -10.90
C GLY A 54 -1.96 6.81 -9.53
N ASP A 55 -2.17 5.64 -8.91
CA ASP A 55 -2.73 5.58 -7.55
C ASP A 55 -1.82 6.29 -6.53
N ILE A 56 -2.47 6.94 -5.56
CA ILE A 56 -1.84 7.58 -4.40
C ILE A 56 -2.09 6.68 -3.19
N ILE A 57 -1.02 6.28 -2.51
CA ILE A 57 -1.06 5.33 -1.40
C ILE A 57 -0.42 5.99 -0.18
N GLU A 58 -1.14 6.01 0.92
CA GLU A 58 -0.61 6.41 2.23
C GLU A 58 -0.50 5.16 3.11
N ILE A 59 0.68 4.97 3.71
CA ILE A 59 1.02 3.82 4.55
C ILE A 59 1.52 4.35 5.88
N VAL A 60 0.73 4.14 6.94
CA VAL A 60 1.07 4.57 8.30
C VAL A 60 1.25 3.36 9.20
N HIS A 61 2.25 3.42 10.09
CA HIS A 61 2.43 2.42 11.14
C HIS A 61 1.30 2.56 12.16
N ALA A 62 0.59 1.47 12.43
CA ALA A 62 -0.38 1.43 13.51
C ALA A 62 0.38 1.48 14.85
N ILE A 63 0.33 2.63 15.50
CA ILE A 63 0.70 2.80 16.90
C ILE A 63 -0.37 2.09 17.74
N GLY A 64 -0.11 0.84 18.12
CA GLY A 64 -1.01 0.06 18.96
C GLY A 64 -1.13 0.68 20.35
N GLY A 65 -2.35 1.13 20.69
CA GLY A 65 -2.79 1.22 22.07
C GLY A 65 -3.18 -0.18 22.57
N GLY A 66 -2.76 -0.51 23.80
CA GLY A 66 -3.19 -1.72 24.50
C GLY A 66 -4.65 -1.66 24.95
#